data_AF-A0A9N9RPQ3-F1
#
_entry.id   AF-A0A9N9RPQ3-F1
#
_cell.length_a   1.000
_cell.length_b   1.000
_cell.length_c   1.000
_cell.angle_alpha   90.00
_cell.angle_beta   90.00
_cell.angle_gamma   90.00
#
_symmetry.space_group_name_H-M   'P 1'
#
loop_
_entity.id
_entity.type
_entity.pdbx_description
1 polymer ?
#
loop_
_entity_poly.entity_id
_entity_poly.type
_entity_poly.pdbx_seq_one_letter_code
_entity_poly.pdbx_strand_id
1 'polypeptide(L)'
;MLKEFIKACQKGEDLPEKTTSKPKQLDIHVALGVKAFNNLSRNQYNNIRQVLKLECENVLPTAKKLLRLEKQCYPDDITVTDTRAVIPLKNLTQLTTKRVIEAHNSEIYDKIKILPSESTPKVIHAEMIVTWGMDGTTGQSQYNQGKTNSRNQERDRTQPNQTTNNEIIEDKSLLTVSMSVQQLRHEDENGNYICLWDNENSQSVYSVRPIQLEHAKETRPLHTSMNVLTTLYDLSYKQYVQKHWLEITEEEQIVLDVEKARIKQAMWDAFNVRVLEPRQGGAGSSDTGNVARKVLENPELLAKTLYLNEEIIKRICYVLNQIRSLEPVDDLDEFDRYCKETYRMFLTTYSWFKIPVTLHRALAHAKHYMEALPLPLGRMKLLHTPAMILKNVQEINSNRM
;
A
#
# COMPACT_ATOMS: atom_id res chain seq x y z
N MET A 1 -0.46 21.47 14.37
CA MET A 1 -0.13 20.98 15.73
C MET A 1 0.45 19.55 15.79
N LEU A 2 -0.30 18.44 15.68
CA LEU A 2 0.29 17.08 15.82
C LEU A 2 1.28 16.73 14.69
N LYS A 3 0.94 17.06 13.42
CA LYS A 3 1.84 16.88 12.26
C LYS A 3 3.15 17.67 12.42
N GLU A 4 3.07 18.92 12.89
CA GLU A 4 4.24 19.79 13.11
C GLU A 4 5.08 19.35 14.30
N PHE A 5 4.45 18.91 15.39
CA PHE A 5 5.13 18.35 16.56
C PHE A 5 5.93 17.09 16.18
N ILE A 6 5.33 16.17 15.44
CA ILE A 6 6.01 14.96 14.96
C ILE A 6 7.18 15.33 14.03
N LYS A 7 7.00 16.31 13.14
CA LYS A 7 8.04 16.78 12.21
C LYS A 7 9.23 17.43 12.94
N ALA A 8 8.98 18.21 14.00
CA ALA A 8 10.02 18.81 14.84
C ALA A 8 10.81 17.74 15.62
N CYS A 9 10.11 16.78 16.26
CA CYS A 9 10.76 15.67 16.96
C CYS A 9 11.61 14.79 16.04
N GLN A 10 11.18 14.57 14.79
CA GLN A 10 11.94 13.78 13.81
C GLN A 10 13.19 14.49 13.27
N LYS A 11 13.24 15.83 13.35
CA LYS A 11 14.38 16.64 12.90
C LYS A 11 15.37 17.00 14.00
N GLY A 12 15.04 16.70 15.26
CA GLY A 12 15.87 17.08 16.41
C GLY A 12 15.93 18.60 16.62
N GLU A 13 14.92 19.33 16.14
CA GLU A 13 14.83 20.78 16.34
C GLU A 13 14.33 21.06 17.78
N ASP A 14 14.96 22.00 18.47
CA ASP A 14 14.52 22.44 19.80
C ASP A 14 13.11 23.03 19.69
N LEU A 15 12.21 22.52 20.52
CA LEU A 15 10.86 23.05 20.66
C LEU A 15 10.94 24.44 21.31
N PRO A 16 10.05 25.39 20.94
CA PRO A 16 10.04 26.71 21.54
C PRO A 16 9.93 26.62 23.07
N GLU A 17 10.77 27.37 23.78
CA GLU A 17 10.81 27.42 25.24
C GLU A 17 9.41 27.72 25.79
N LYS A 18 8.92 26.86 26.69
CA LYS A 18 7.64 27.09 27.37
C LYS A 18 7.81 28.12 28.47
N THR A 19 6.99 29.15 28.39
CA THR A 19 6.72 30.15 29.42
C THR A 19 6.28 29.52 30.74
N THR A 20 6.63 30.22 31.83
CA THR A 20 6.54 29.92 33.27
C THR A 20 5.12 29.65 33.82
N SER A 21 4.37 28.74 33.21
CA SER A 21 3.07 28.27 33.71
C SER A 21 3.10 26.76 34.00
N LYS A 22 2.35 26.32 35.03
CA LYS A 22 2.27 24.90 35.43
C LYS A 22 2.00 23.99 34.22
N PRO A 23 2.66 22.84 34.10
CA PRO A 23 2.52 21.98 32.93
C PRO A 23 1.09 21.43 32.82
N LYS A 24 0.34 21.94 31.85
CA LYS A 24 -1.00 21.42 31.51
C LYS A 24 -0.88 19.97 31.04
N GLN A 25 -1.74 19.10 31.57
CA GLN A 25 -1.85 17.71 31.10
C GLN A 25 -2.08 17.68 29.58
N LEU A 26 -1.30 16.85 28.89
CA LEU A 26 -1.38 16.65 27.46
C LEU A 26 -2.78 16.18 27.06
N ASP A 27 -3.27 16.70 25.94
CA ASP A 27 -4.54 16.26 25.37
C ASP A 27 -4.54 14.75 25.13
N ILE A 28 -5.68 14.12 25.41
CA ILE A 28 -5.84 12.67 25.39
C ILE A 28 -5.72 12.10 23.97
N HIS A 29 -6.17 12.81 22.94
CA HIS A 29 -6.04 12.40 21.54
C HIS A 29 -4.59 12.50 21.09
N VAL A 30 -3.90 13.59 21.48
CA VAL A 30 -2.46 13.75 21.21
C VAL A 30 -1.65 12.63 21.87
N ALA A 31 -1.92 12.32 23.13
CA ALA A 31 -1.24 11.24 23.84
C ALA A 31 -1.49 9.85 23.23
N LEU A 32 -2.73 9.56 22.79
CA LEU A 32 -3.04 8.32 22.08
C LEU A 32 -2.31 8.26 20.73
N GLY A 33 -2.26 9.37 20.00
CA GLY A 33 -1.51 9.51 18.76
C GLY A 33 -0.03 9.21 18.95
N VAL A 34 0.62 9.84 19.93
CA VAL A 34 2.04 9.58 20.25
C VAL A 34 2.28 8.11 20.58
N LYS A 35 1.41 7.49 21.40
CA LYS A 35 1.52 6.06 21.73
C LYS A 35 1.43 5.19 20.46
N ALA A 36 0.47 5.47 19.59
CA ALA A 36 0.24 4.68 18.37
C ALA A 36 1.35 4.87 17.33
N PHE A 37 1.73 6.12 17.02
CA PHE A 37 2.77 6.42 16.03
C PHE A 37 4.15 5.89 16.40
N ASN A 38 4.45 5.80 17.69
CA ASN A 38 5.74 5.29 18.17
C ASN A 38 5.69 3.80 18.55
N ASN A 39 4.59 3.10 18.25
CA ASN A 39 4.39 1.69 18.59
C ASN A 39 4.67 1.37 20.07
N LEU A 40 4.35 2.30 20.97
CA LEU A 40 4.62 2.13 22.39
C LEU A 40 3.68 1.09 23.00
N SER A 41 4.27 0.07 23.61
CA SER A 41 3.52 -0.87 24.44
C SER A 41 2.90 -0.16 25.64
N ARG A 42 1.89 -0.80 26.25
CA ARG A 42 1.26 -0.28 27.47
C ARG A 42 2.28 -0.08 28.60
N ASN A 43 3.26 -0.97 28.71
CA ASN A 43 4.30 -0.92 29.74
C ASN A 43 5.29 0.21 29.45
N GLN A 44 5.77 0.33 28.21
CA GLN A 44 6.65 1.43 27.80
C GLN A 44 5.99 2.80 28.06
N TYR A 45 4.73 2.96 27.67
CA TYR A 45 3.98 4.19 27.92
C TYR A 45 3.85 4.49 29.42
N ASN A 46 3.55 3.47 30.24
CA ASN A 46 3.44 3.64 31.69
C ASN A 46 4.78 3.98 32.34
N ASN A 47 5.87 3.37 31.90
CA ASN A 47 7.22 3.66 32.40
C ASN A 47 7.61 5.11 32.10
N ILE A 48 7.42 5.56 30.85
CA ILE A 48 7.64 6.95 30.44
C ILE A 48 6.81 7.89 31.31
N ARG A 49 5.52 7.57 31.49
CA ARG A 49 4.63 8.38 32.34
C ARG A 49 5.07 8.41 33.81
N GLN A 50 5.58 7.30 34.36
CA GLN A 50 6.05 7.24 35.74
C GLN A 50 7.28 8.12 35.93
N VAL A 51 8.26 8.03 35.03
CA VAL A 51 9.46 8.89 35.03
C VAL A 51 9.06 10.37 34.96
N LEU A 52 8.21 10.75 34.00
CA LEU A 52 7.76 12.13 33.87
C LEU A 52 6.95 12.62 35.08
N LYS A 53 6.23 11.72 35.76
CA LYS A 53 5.49 12.05 36.98
C LYS A 53 6.44 12.37 38.15
N LEU A 54 7.63 11.76 38.18
CA LEU A 54 8.65 12.05 39.20
C LEU A 54 9.32 13.41 38.96
N GLU A 55 9.62 13.74 37.70
CA GLU A 55 10.44 14.91 37.34
C GLU A 55 9.63 16.18 36.96
N CYS A 56 8.44 16.05 36.37
CA CYS A 56 7.76 17.15 35.67
C CYS A 56 6.23 17.23 35.92
N GLU A 57 5.74 16.68 37.02
CA GLU A 57 4.29 16.55 37.33
C GLU A 57 3.50 15.64 36.35
N ASN A 58 2.17 15.55 36.52
CA ASN A 58 1.30 14.59 35.80
C ASN A 58 0.95 15.01 34.36
N VAL A 59 1.96 15.14 33.51
CA VAL A 59 1.84 15.64 32.13
C VAL A 59 1.09 14.66 31.21
N LEU A 60 1.27 13.34 31.38
CA LEU A 60 0.66 12.34 30.51
C LEU A 60 -0.63 11.74 31.11
N PRO A 61 -1.70 11.57 30.30
CA PRO A 61 -2.92 10.90 30.75
C PRO A 61 -2.66 9.42 31.09
N THR A 62 -3.50 8.85 31.94
CA THR A 62 -3.37 7.43 32.33
C THR A 62 -3.69 6.49 31.17
N ALA A 63 -3.06 5.32 31.12
CA ALA A 63 -3.39 4.28 30.14
C ALA A 63 -4.87 3.87 30.13
N LYS A 64 -5.59 3.96 31.27
CA LYS A 64 -7.03 3.70 31.36
C LYS A 64 -7.86 4.70 30.54
N LYS A 65 -7.49 5.99 30.61
CA LYS A 65 -8.11 7.05 29.79
C LYS A 65 -7.85 6.78 28.30
N LEU A 66 -6.61 6.47 27.94
CA LEU A 66 -6.25 6.12 26.56
C LEU A 66 -7.04 4.92 26.03
N LEU A 67 -7.19 3.86 26.83
CA LEU A 67 -7.95 2.67 26.44
C LEU A 67 -9.44 2.99 26.21
N ARG A 68 -10.03 3.87 27.02
CA ARG A 68 -11.43 4.30 26.83
C ARG A 68 -11.60 5.03 25.49
N LEU A 69 -10.64 5.89 25.14
CA LEU A 69 -10.63 6.58 23.85
C LEU A 69 -10.36 5.62 22.69
N GLU A 70 -9.44 4.67 22.84
CA GLU A 70 -9.13 3.66 21.83
C GLU A 70 -10.36 2.82 21.47
N LYS A 71 -11.17 2.43 22.46
CA LYS A 71 -12.44 1.72 22.24
C LYS A 71 -13.48 2.52 21.47
N GLN A 72 -13.45 3.85 21.52
CA GLN A 72 -14.35 4.70 20.73
C GLN A 72 -13.96 4.73 19.24
N CYS A 73 -12.75 4.27 18.90
CA CYS A 73 -12.26 4.17 17.54
C CYS A 73 -12.48 2.78 16.93
N TYR A 74 -13.13 1.85 17.65
CA TYR A 74 -13.43 0.51 17.12
C TYR A 74 -14.78 0.51 16.43
N PRO A 75 -14.89 -0.10 15.23
CA PRO A 75 -16.19 -0.33 14.60
C PRO A 75 -17.00 -1.35 15.38
N ASP A 76 -18.32 -1.25 15.30
CA ASP A 76 -19.23 -2.23 15.87
C ASP A 76 -19.27 -3.53 15.03
N ASP A 77 -19.70 -4.63 15.66
CA ASP A 77 -19.93 -5.95 15.03
C ASP A 77 -18.70 -6.58 14.37
N ILE A 78 -17.52 -6.43 14.97
CA ILE A 78 -16.30 -7.12 14.53
C ILE A 78 -16.46 -8.63 14.75
N THR A 79 -16.29 -9.42 13.68
CA THR A 79 -16.26 -10.88 13.76
C THR A 79 -14.82 -11.36 13.70
N VAL A 80 -14.39 -12.15 14.69
CA VAL A 80 -13.03 -12.71 14.77
C VAL A 80 -13.14 -14.22 14.96
N THR A 81 -12.47 -14.97 14.09
CA THR A 81 -12.24 -16.40 14.18
C THR A 81 -10.72 -16.66 14.22
N ASP A 82 -10.33 -17.92 14.41
CA ASP A 82 -8.92 -18.32 14.43
C ASP A 82 -8.19 -18.00 13.11
N THR A 83 -8.91 -17.98 11.99
CA THR A 83 -8.33 -17.81 10.65
C THR A 83 -8.68 -16.48 9.99
N ARG A 84 -9.62 -15.71 10.55
CA ARG A 84 -10.19 -14.53 9.88
C ARG A 84 -10.71 -13.49 10.85
N ALA A 85 -10.46 -12.22 10.55
CA ALA A 85 -11.13 -11.08 11.19
C ALA A 85 -11.86 -10.25 10.13
N VAL A 86 -13.11 -9.87 10.39
CA VAL A 86 -13.96 -9.14 9.44
C VAL A 86 -14.69 -8.01 10.14
N ILE A 87 -14.75 -6.86 9.48
CA ILE A 87 -15.55 -5.71 9.88
C ILE A 87 -16.62 -5.47 8.82
N PRO A 88 -17.91 -5.34 9.19
CA PRO A 88 -18.95 -4.96 8.25
C PRO A 88 -18.63 -3.61 7.58
N LEU A 89 -18.65 -3.59 6.24
CA LEU A 89 -18.26 -2.40 5.47
C LEU A 89 -19.09 -1.17 5.84
N LYS A 90 -20.40 -1.35 6.13
CA LYS A 90 -21.28 -0.29 6.59
C LYS A 90 -20.80 0.35 7.90
N ASN A 91 -20.47 -0.47 8.90
CA ASN A 91 -20.03 0.02 10.20
C ASN A 91 -18.67 0.74 10.08
N LEU A 92 -17.76 0.18 9.27
CA LEU A 92 -16.44 0.78 9.04
C LEU A 92 -16.56 2.13 8.31
N THR A 93 -17.38 2.22 7.26
CA THR A 93 -17.58 3.45 6.50
C THR A 93 -18.24 4.52 7.34
N GLN A 94 -19.30 4.20 8.09
CA GLN A 94 -19.97 5.13 9.01
C GLN A 94 -19.01 5.69 10.07
N LEU A 95 -18.26 4.82 10.75
CA LEU A 95 -17.26 5.25 11.73
C LEU A 95 -16.19 6.13 11.08
N THR A 96 -15.70 5.74 9.90
CA THR A 96 -14.67 6.49 9.19
C THR A 96 -15.17 7.87 8.77
N THR A 97 -16.36 7.98 8.19
CA THR A 97 -16.98 9.26 7.82
C THR A 97 -17.15 10.17 9.02
N LYS A 98 -17.71 9.65 10.12
CA LYS A 98 -17.86 10.41 11.37
C LYS A 98 -16.52 10.98 11.85
N ARG A 99 -15.48 10.14 11.87
CA ARG A 99 -14.15 10.51 12.36
C ARG A 99 -13.45 11.53 11.45
N VAL A 100 -13.61 11.43 10.13
CA VAL A 100 -13.09 12.42 9.18
C VAL A 100 -13.74 13.78 9.42
N ILE A 101 -15.08 13.81 9.51
CA ILE A 101 -15.83 15.04 9.78
C ILE A 101 -15.44 15.66 11.12
N GLU A 102 -15.34 14.86 12.19
CA GLU A 102 -14.94 15.35 13.51
C GLU A 102 -13.50 15.90 13.52
N ALA A 103 -12.56 15.21 12.86
CA ALA A 103 -11.16 15.61 12.85
C ALA A 103 -10.88 16.85 11.98
N HIS A 104 -11.67 17.07 10.94
CA HIS A 104 -11.53 18.17 9.98
C HIS A 104 -12.71 19.16 10.03
N ASN A 105 -13.43 19.19 11.16
CA ASN A 105 -14.67 19.96 11.28
C ASN A 105 -14.49 21.44 10.90
N SER A 106 -13.42 22.09 11.38
CA SER A 106 -13.17 23.50 11.05
C SER A 106 -12.95 23.72 9.54
N GLU A 107 -12.11 22.91 8.92
CA GLU A 107 -11.81 23.00 7.48
C GLU A 107 -13.07 22.75 6.63
N ILE A 108 -13.83 21.70 6.97
CA ILE A 108 -15.06 21.34 6.28
C ILE A 108 -16.11 22.44 6.47
N TYR A 109 -16.26 22.96 7.69
CA TYR A 109 -17.22 24.01 8.01
C TYR A 109 -16.92 25.31 7.27
N ASP A 110 -15.65 25.72 7.18
CA ASP A 110 -15.25 26.93 6.45
C ASP A 110 -15.62 26.84 4.97
N LYS A 111 -15.42 25.67 4.35
CA LYS A 111 -15.84 25.42 2.97
C LYS A 111 -17.35 25.37 2.81
N ILE A 112 -18.06 24.76 3.74
CA ILE A 112 -19.54 24.72 3.74
C ILE A 112 -20.15 26.11 3.87
N LYS A 113 -19.55 26.99 4.69
CA LYS A 113 -20.07 28.32 4.96
C LYS A 113 -20.19 29.17 3.69
N ILE A 114 -19.21 29.06 2.80
CA ILE A 114 -19.14 29.82 1.55
C ILE A 114 -20.00 29.24 0.42
N LEU A 115 -20.57 28.05 0.59
CA LEU A 115 -21.44 27.46 -0.43
C LEU A 115 -22.76 28.25 -0.56
N PRO A 116 -23.25 28.49 -1.80
CA PRO A 116 -24.58 29.03 -2.03
C PRO A 116 -25.62 28.07 -1.44
N SER A 117 -26.57 28.57 -0.63
CA SER A 117 -27.73 27.78 -0.21
C SER A 117 -28.82 28.71 0.29
N GLU A 118 -30.02 28.57 -0.27
CA GLU A 118 -31.23 29.32 0.12
C GLU A 118 -31.92 28.69 1.36
N SER A 119 -31.58 27.46 1.72
CA SER A 119 -32.19 26.73 2.84
C SER A 119 -31.54 27.01 4.20
N THR A 120 -32.35 27.11 5.26
CA THR A 120 -31.92 27.14 6.67
C THR A 120 -32.68 26.07 7.47
N PRO A 121 -32.00 25.09 8.10
CA PRO A 121 -30.56 24.84 8.06
C PRO A 121 -30.08 24.41 6.67
N LYS A 122 -28.84 24.80 6.30
CA LYS A 122 -28.21 24.35 5.06
C LYS A 122 -28.07 22.83 5.09
N VAL A 123 -28.73 22.13 4.18
CA VAL A 123 -28.54 20.68 3.99
C VAL A 123 -27.56 20.48 2.85
N ILE A 124 -26.51 19.70 3.10
CA ILE A 124 -25.46 19.43 2.11
C ILE A 124 -25.41 17.94 1.82
N HIS A 125 -25.55 17.62 0.54
CA HIS A 125 -25.34 16.29 0.01
C HIS A 125 -23.86 16.13 -0.31
N ALA A 126 -23.15 15.32 0.49
CA ALA A 126 -21.73 15.05 0.32
C ALA A 126 -21.48 13.59 -0.05
N GLU A 127 -20.51 13.38 -0.93
CA GLU A 127 -20.01 12.09 -1.37
C GLU A 127 -18.62 11.84 -0.82
N MET A 128 -18.39 10.62 -0.32
CA MET A 128 -17.07 10.20 0.14
C MET A 128 -16.47 9.23 -0.89
N ILE A 129 -15.40 9.66 -1.56
CA ILE A 129 -14.63 8.82 -2.47
C ILE A 129 -13.73 7.91 -1.66
N VAL A 130 -13.89 6.60 -1.86
CA VAL A 130 -13.05 5.57 -1.23
C VAL A 130 -12.41 4.69 -2.30
N THR A 131 -11.17 4.28 -2.05
CA THR A 131 -10.51 3.20 -2.79
C THR A 131 -10.48 1.98 -1.90
N TRP A 132 -10.65 0.79 -2.47
CA TRP A 132 -10.55 -0.45 -1.74
C TRP A 132 -9.84 -1.50 -2.59
N GLY A 133 -9.28 -2.50 -1.94
CA GLY A 133 -8.55 -3.56 -2.62
C GLY A 133 -8.06 -4.61 -1.65
N MET A 134 -7.38 -5.60 -2.20
CA MET A 134 -6.83 -6.71 -1.46
C MET A 134 -5.37 -6.95 -1.84
N ASP A 135 -4.58 -7.39 -0.89
CA ASP A 135 -3.15 -7.66 -1.05
C ASP A 135 -2.73 -8.82 -0.16
N GLY A 136 -1.88 -9.70 -0.67
CA GLY A 136 -1.33 -10.84 0.04
C GLY A 136 0.10 -10.60 0.49
N THR A 137 0.40 -11.04 1.70
CA THR A 137 1.77 -11.05 2.23
C THR A 137 2.15 -12.46 2.66
N THR A 138 3.36 -12.87 2.31
CA THR A 138 3.93 -14.18 2.68
C THR A 138 5.12 -14.02 3.61
N GLY A 139 5.43 -15.05 4.40
CA GLY A 139 6.57 -15.04 5.33
C GLY A 139 6.21 -14.52 6.72
N GLN A 140 4.95 -14.67 7.12
CA GLN A 140 4.52 -14.43 8.49
C GLN A 140 5.09 -15.51 9.43
N SER A 141 5.41 -15.11 10.67
CA SER A 141 5.91 -16.03 11.68
C SER A 141 4.86 -17.09 11.98
N GLN A 142 5.24 -18.37 11.87
CA GLN A 142 4.33 -19.47 12.24
C GLN A 142 4.22 -19.55 13.75
N TYR A 143 2.99 -19.55 14.25
CA TYR A 143 2.75 -19.67 15.67
C TYR A 143 2.41 -21.12 16.03
N ASN A 144 3.17 -21.73 16.94
CA ASN A 144 2.96 -23.11 17.38
C ASN A 144 1.93 -23.19 18.52
N GLN A 145 0.69 -22.71 18.31
CA GLN A 145 -0.42 -22.93 19.25
C GLN A 145 -1.34 -24.03 18.70
N GLY A 146 -1.41 -25.13 19.45
CA GLY A 146 -2.46 -26.15 19.47
C GLY A 146 -3.13 -26.53 18.15
N LYS A 147 -2.78 -27.72 17.64
CA LYS A 147 -3.51 -28.51 16.63
C LYS A 147 -5.04 -28.31 16.65
N THR A 148 -5.58 -27.41 15.84
CA THR A 148 -7.01 -27.37 15.51
C THR A 148 -7.26 -28.28 14.30
N ASN A 149 -7.25 -29.59 14.56
CA ASN A 149 -7.96 -30.66 13.79
C ASN A 149 -7.50 -32.06 14.24
N SER A 150 -7.51 -32.36 15.54
CA SER A 150 -7.30 -33.74 16.01
C SER A 150 -8.11 -34.06 17.27
N ARG A 151 -9.41 -33.76 17.25
CA ARG A 151 -10.40 -34.38 18.14
C ARG A 151 -11.71 -34.54 17.39
N ASN A 152 -11.79 -35.58 16.56
CA ASN A 152 -12.98 -36.37 16.23
C ASN A 152 -12.64 -37.36 15.10
N GLN A 153 -11.76 -38.32 15.40
CA GLN A 153 -11.79 -39.63 14.74
C GLN A 153 -11.60 -40.66 15.84
N GLU A 154 -12.67 -40.89 16.59
CA GLU A 154 -12.83 -42.19 17.22
C GLU A 154 -12.93 -43.22 16.11
N ARG A 155 -11.97 -44.15 16.13
CA ARG A 155 -12.07 -45.55 15.73
C ARG A 155 -13.24 -45.88 14.80
N ASP A 156 -12.99 -45.83 13.49
CA ASP A 156 -13.53 -46.88 12.63
C ASP A 156 -12.52 -47.26 11.55
N ARG A 157 -12.00 -48.48 11.69
CA ARG A 157 -11.09 -49.10 10.73
C ARG A 157 -11.93 -49.76 9.65
N THR A 158 -12.25 -49.03 8.58
CA THR A 158 -12.47 -49.64 7.25
C THR A 158 -12.68 -48.58 6.18
N GLN A 159 -11.75 -48.54 5.21
CA GLN A 159 -11.83 -48.17 3.79
C GLN A 159 -10.80 -47.12 3.34
N PRO A 160 -9.98 -47.41 2.31
CA PRO A 160 -9.09 -46.46 1.69
C PRO A 160 -9.80 -45.73 0.52
N ASN A 161 -9.32 -44.52 0.23
CA ASN A 161 -9.67 -43.64 -0.90
C ASN A 161 -10.84 -42.68 -0.70
N GLN A 162 -10.56 -41.54 -0.05
CA GLN A 162 -11.03 -40.24 -0.52
C GLN A 162 -9.92 -39.21 -0.28
N THR A 163 -9.35 -38.68 -1.36
CA THR A 163 -8.38 -37.58 -1.34
C THR A 163 -9.12 -36.29 -1.00
N THR A 164 -9.40 -36.07 0.28
CA THR A 164 -9.81 -34.74 0.75
C THR A 164 -8.57 -33.86 0.76
N ASN A 165 -8.51 -32.91 -0.18
CA ASN A 165 -7.62 -31.75 -0.13
C ASN A 165 -7.96 -30.91 1.10
N ASN A 166 -7.61 -31.39 2.30
CA ASN A 166 -7.50 -30.53 3.47
C ASN A 166 -6.18 -29.78 3.31
N GLU A 167 -6.22 -28.67 2.57
CA GLU A 167 -5.15 -27.68 2.64
C GLU A 167 -5.01 -27.29 4.12
N ILE A 168 -3.92 -27.72 4.73
CA ILE A 168 -3.49 -27.21 6.02
C ILE A 168 -3.31 -25.71 5.80
N ILE A 169 -4.20 -24.89 6.37
CA ILE A 169 -4.08 -23.44 6.33
C ILE A 169 -2.82 -23.11 7.11
N GLU A 170 -1.70 -22.92 6.40
CA GLU A 170 -0.45 -22.51 7.01
C GLU A 170 -0.51 -20.99 7.25
N ASP A 171 -0.32 -20.56 8.50
CA ASP A 171 -0.28 -19.14 8.91
C ASP A 171 0.82 -18.29 8.23
N LYS A 172 1.56 -18.87 7.28
CA LYS A 172 2.66 -18.23 6.54
C LYS A 172 2.18 -17.11 5.63
N SER A 173 0.90 -17.10 5.25
CA SER A 173 0.33 -16.12 4.31
C SER A 173 -0.84 -15.38 4.94
N LEU A 174 -0.86 -14.06 4.77
CA LEU A 174 -1.92 -13.18 5.22
C LEU A 174 -2.46 -12.42 4.02
N LEU A 175 -3.75 -12.61 3.74
CA LEU A 175 -4.52 -11.82 2.80
C LEU A 175 -5.22 -10.69 3.56
N THR A 176 -5.09 -9.48 3.06
CA THR A 176 -5.70 -8.29 3.65
C THR A 176 -6.62 -7.62 2.66
N VAL A 177 -7.84 -7.31 3.06
CA VAL A 177 -8.77 -6.44 2.33
C VAL A 177 -8.83 -5.13 3.08
N SER A 178 -8.63 -4.02 2.38
CA SER A 178 -8.51 -2.70 2.98
C SER A 178 -9.17 -1.62 2.13
N MET A 179 -9.49 -0.49 2.77
CA MET A 179 -9.97 0.71 2.09
C MET A 179 -9.20 1.96 2.54
N SER A 180 -9.10 2.96 1.68
CA SER A 180 -8.56 4.28 2.02
C SER A 180 -9.53 5.35 1.53
N VAL A 181 -9.82 6.32 2.39
CA VAL A 181 -10.65 7.47 2.00
C VAL A 181 -9.79 8.45 1.23
N GLN A 182 -10.23 8.84 0.04
CA GLN A 182 -9.50 9.76 -0.82
C GLN A 182 -9.97 11.20 -0.63
N GLN A 183 -11.28 11.42 -0.65
CA GLN A 183 -11.85 12.76 -0.67
C GLN A 183 -13.28 12.76 -0.14
N LEU A 184 -13.70 13.88 0.46
CA LEU A 184 -15.09 14.23 0.71
C LEU A 184 -15.43 15.41 -0.20
N ARG A 185 -16.47 15.29 -1.02
CA ARG A 185 -16.87 16.31 -1.99
C ARG A 185 -18.37 16.56 -1.95
N HIS A 186 -18.80 17.72 -2.42
CA HIS A 186 -20.20 18.10 -2.61
C HIS A 186 -20.41 18.44 -4.08
N GLU A 187 -21.51 17.99 -4.67
CA GLU A 187 -21.93 18.37 -6.01
C GLU A 187 -22.84 19.60 -5.92
N ASP A 188 -22.47 20.67 -6.61
CA ASP A 188 -23.28 21.89 -6.67
C ASP A 188 -24.46 21.72 -7.66
N GLU A 189 -25.35 22.73 -7.70
CA GLU A 189 -26.53 22.72 -8.58
C GLU A 189 -26.19 22.66 -10.08
N ASN A 190 -24.95 23.01 -10.45
CA ASN A 190 -24.46 22.97 -11.82
C ASN A 190 -23.78 21.64 -12.17
N GLY A 191 -23.73 20.69 -11.23
CA GLY A 191 -23.05 19.40 -11.39
C GLY A 191 -21.52 19.47 -11.21
N ASN A 192 -20.98 20.57 -10.68
CA ASN A 192 -19.56 20.69 -10.37
C ASN A 192 -19.25 20.14 -8.97
N TYR A 193 -18.12 19.45 -8.84
CA TYR A 193 -17.66 18.93 -7.57
C TYR A 193 -16.80 19.94 -6.80
N ILE A 194 -17.20 20.23 -5.57
CA ILE A 194 -16.46 21.05 -4.61
C ILE A 194 -15.84 20.15 -3.56
N CYS A 195 -14.51 20.18 -3.44
CA CYS A 195 -13.78 19.37 -2.46
C CYS A 195 -13.92 19.93 -1.03
N LEU A 196 -14.67 19.25 -0.17
CA LEU A 196 -14.86 19.59 1.25
C LEU A 196 -13.65 19.16 2.09
N TRP A 197 -13.04 18.03 1.78
CA TRP A 197 -11.82 17.56 2.45
C TRP A 197 -11.03 16.64 1.53
N ASP A 198 -9.72 16.83 1.50
CA ASP A 198 -8.80 16.04 0.66
C ASP A 198 -7.79 15.28 1.52
N ASN A 199 -7.59 14.00 1.23
CA ASN A 199 -6.60 13.20 1.93
C ASN A 199 -5.23 13.30 1.24
N GLU A 200 -4.43 14.28 1.65
CA GLU A 200 -3.05 14.47 1.18
C GLU A 200 -2.15 13.22 1.38
N ASN A 201 -2.52 12.33 2.30
CA ASN A 201 -1.74 11.14 2.65
C ASN A 201 -2.49 9.85 2.33
N SER A 202 -3.28 9.83 1.26
CA SER A 202 -4.17 8.71 0.92
C SER A 202 -3.47 7.39 0.64
N GLN A 203 -2.17 7.45 0.30
CA GLN A 203 -1.33 6.27 0.10
C GLN A 203 -0.66 5.78 1.39
N SER A 204 -0.72 6.51 2.51
CA SER A 204 -0.06 6.15 3.77
C SER A 204 -0.67 4.93 4.45
N VAL A 205 0.16 4.10 5.11
CA VAL A 205 -0.32 3.04 6.00
C VAL A 205 -1.31 3.52 7.07
N TYR A 206 -1.25 4.81 7.46
CA TYR A 206 -2.08 5.38 8.52
C TYR A 206 -3.47 5.82 8.05
N SER A 207 -3.68 5.99 6.74
CA SER A 207 -4.98 6.32 6.15
C SER A 207 -5.77 5.09 5.71
N VAL A 208 -5.11 3.94 5.60
CA VAL A 208 -5.71 2.68 5.20
C VAL A 208 -6.43 2.01 6.38
N ARG A 209 -7.67 1.60 6.15
CA ARG A 209 -8.56 0.92 7.10
C ARG A 209 -8.69 -0.56 6.74
N PRO A 210 -8.45 -1.49 7.69
CA PRO A 210 -8.68 -2.90 7.44
C PRO A 210 -10.18 -3.19 7.35
N ILE A 211 -10.58 -4.00 6.38
CA ILE A 211 -11.93 -4.57 6.25
C ILE A 211 -11.91 -6.04 6.66
N GLN A 212 -10.92 -6.78 6.14
CA GLN A 212 -10.77 -8.20 6.40
C GLN A 212 -9.29 -8.58 6.47
N LEU A 213 -8.97 -9.46 7.40
CA LEU A 213 -7.68 -10.13 7.53
C LEU A 213 -7.97 -11.64 7.50
N GLU A 214 -7.23 -12.39 6.68
CA GLU A 214 -7.45 -13.82 6.52
C GLU A 214 -6.13 -14.55 6.27
N HIS A 215 -5.95 -15.69 6.92
CA HIS A 215 -4.83 -16.58 6.65
C HIS A 215 -5.05 -17.32 5.33
N ALA A 216 -4.64 -16.68 4.23
CA ALA A 216 -4.79 -17.20 2.88
C ALA A 216 -3.63 -16.71 1.99
N LYS A 217 -3.30 -17.52 0.98
CA LYS A 217 -2.29 -17.18 -0.03
C LYS A 217 -2.93 -16.40 -1.17
N GLU A 218 -2.39 -15.23 -1.50
CA GLU A 218 -2.79 -14.51 -2.71
C GLU A 218 -2.30 -15.24 -3.96
N THR A 219 -3.15 -15.30 -4.99
CA THR A 219 -2.84 -16.01 -6.21
C THR A 219 -1.87 -15.29 -7.13
N ARG A 220 -1.94 -13.94 -7.30
CA ARG A 220 -0.97 -13.13 -8.09
C ARG A 220 -1.03 -11.61 -7.76
N PRO A 221 0.04 -10.98 -7.25
CA PRO A 221 0.08 -9.54 -7.07
C PRO A 221 0.24 -8.80 -8.41
N LEU A 222 -0.62 -7.81 -8.68
CA LEU A 222 -0.59 -7.02 -9.92
C LEU A 222 0.21 -5.73 -9.73
N HIS A 223 1.54 -5.80 -9.86
CA HIS A 223 2.41 -4.63 -9.74
C HIS A 223 2.96 -4.16 -11.09
N THR A 224 2.39 -3.07 -11.62
CA THR A 224 2.75 -2.51 -12.94
C THR A 224 4.26 -2.31 -13.12
N SER A 225 4.93 -1.64 -12.18
CA SER A 225 6.37 -1.35 -12.26
C SER A 225 7.24 -2.60 -12.18
N MET A 226 6.85 -3.59 -11.36
CA MET A 226 7.59 -4.86 -11.27
C MET A 226 7.47 -5.63 -12.58
N ASN A 227 6.26 -5.76 -13.10
CA ASN A 227 6.01 -6.42 -14.38
C ASN A 227 6.74 -5.74 -15.53
N VAL A 228 6.80 -4.40 -15.55
CA VAL A 228 7.58 -3.66 -16.57
C VAL A 228 9.08 -3.91 -16.37
N LEU A 229 9.62 -3.88 -15.16
CA LEU A 229 11.04 -4.21 -14.93
C LEU A 229 11.36 -5.64 -15.39
N THR A 230 10.52 -6.63 -15.05
CA THR A 230 10.66 -8.01 -15.52
C THR A 230 10.57 -8.08 -17.04
N THR A 231 9.70 -7.29 -17.67
CA THR A 231 9.59 -7.21 -19.14
C THR A 231 10.87 -6.68 -19.77
N LEU A 232 11.44 -5.61 -19.23
CA LEU A 232 12.67 -5.02 -19.75
C LEU A 232 13.86 -5.96 -19.55
N TYR A 233 13.92 -6.65 -18.41
CA TYR A 233 14.91 -7.71 -18.17
C TYR A 233 14.77 -8.83 -19.21
N ASP A 234 13.55 -9.32 -19.43
CA ASP A 234 13.24 -10.35 -20.43
C ASP A 234 13.64 -9.93 -21.83
N LEU A 235 13.33 -8.68 -22.22
CA LEU A 235 13.71 -8.12 -23.50
C LEU A 235 15.24 -8.10 -23.67
N SER A 236 15.96 -7.73 -22.62
CA SER A 236 17.43 -7.57 -22.62
C SER A 236 18.19 -8.85 -22.93
N TYR A 237 17.86 -10.00 -22.32
CA TYR A 237 18.56 -11.25 -22.64
C TYR A 237 17.95 -11.98 -23.83
N LYS A 238 16.65 -11.80 -24.14
CA LYS A 238 16.04 -12.46 -25.29
C LYS A 238 16.46 -11.86 -26.63
N GLN A 239 16.99 -10.63 -26.65
CA GLN A 239 17.45 -9.99 -27.90
C GLN A 239 18.60 -10.72 -28.60
N TYR A 240 19.32 -11.61 -27.89
CA TYR A 240 20.40 -12.42 -28.43
C TYR A 240 19.93 -13.64 -29.23
N VAL A 241 18.67 -14.06 -29.05
CA VAL A 241 18.08 -15.23 -29.74
C VAL A 241 16.88 -14.82 -30.60
N GLN A 242 16.05 -13.88 -30.14
CA GLN A 242 14.87 -13.34 -30.84
C GLN A 242 13.85 -14.39 -31.29
N LYS A 243 13.69 -15.46 -30.51
CA LYS A 243 12.72 -16.53 -30.77
C LYS A 243 11.65 -16.64 -29.70
N HIS A 244 10.54 -17.28 -30.07
CA HIS A 244 9.54 -17.69 -29.11
C HIS A 244 10.10 -18.79 -28.20
N TRP A 245 9.66 -18.85 -26.94
CA TRP A 245 10.22 -19.78 -25.94
C TRP A 245 10.07 -21.27 -26.30
N LEU A 246 9.10 -21.61 -27.15
CA LEU A 246 8.89 -22.97 -27.66
C LEU A 246 9.90 -23.38 -28.76
N GLU A 247 10.65 -22.42 -29.29
CA GLU A 247 11.56 -22.60 -30.44
C GLU A 247 13.04 -22.52 -30.03
N ILE A 248 13.32 -22.41 -28.74
CA ILE A 248 14.67 -22.27 -28.17
C ILE A 248 15.33 -23.65 -28.13
N THR A 249 16.52 -23.76 -28.72
CA THR A 249 17.35 -24.99 -28.63
C THR A 249 18.13 -25.05 -27.32
N GLU A 250 18.69 -26.22 -26.97
CA GLU A 250 19.54 -26.35 -25.79
C GLU A 250 20.80 -25.45 -25.86
N GLU A 251 21.40 -25.28 -27.04
CA GLU A 251 22.55 -24.36 -27.19
C GLU A 251 22.16 -22.90 -26.96
N GLU A 252 21.00 -22.49 -27.48
CA GLU A 252 20.47 -21.13 -27.29
C GLU A 252 20.09 -20.88 -25.84
N GLN A 253 19.59 -21.91 -25.13
CA GLN A 253 19.30 -21.82 -23.71
C GLN A 253 20.56 -21.51 -22.89
N ILE A 254 21.71 -22.09 -23.24
CA ILE A 254 23.01 -21.78 -22.61
C ILE A 254 23.36 -20.30 -22.82
N VAL A 255 23.20 -19.77 -24.05
CA VAL A 255 23.44 -18.35 -24.34
C VAL A 255 22.55 -17.44 -23.47
N LEU A 256 21.26 -17.76 -23.37
CA LEU A 256 20.32 -16.99 -22.56
C LEU A 256 20.70 -17.02 -21.06
N ASP A 257 21.16 -18.15 -20.54
CA ASP A 257 21.53 -18.27 -19.12
C ASP A 257 22.82 -17.52 -18.78
N VAL A 258 23.80 -17.51 -19.70
CA VAL A 258 25.00 -16.66 -19.60
C VAL A 258 24.62 -15.19 -19.58
N GLU A 259 23.75 -14.75 -20.49
CA GLU A 259 23.33 -13.34 -20.56
C GLU A 259 22.49 -12.92 -19.35
N LYS A 260 21.60 -13.80 -18.86
CA LYS A 260 20.86 -13.55 -17.60
C LYS A 260 21.82 -13.31 -16.43
N ALA A 261 22.88 -14.10 -16.31
CA ALA A 261 23.87 -13.95 -15.24
C ALA A 261 24.65 -12.64 -15.39
N ARG A 262 25.08 -12.31 -16.62
CA ARG A 262 25.78 -11.05 -16.93
C ARG A 262 24.92 -9.82 -16.61
N ILE A 263 23.65 -9.82 -17.00
CA ILE A 263 22.71 -8.73 -16.72
C ILE A 263 22.44 -8.62 -15.22
N LYS A 264 22.29 -9.73 -14.50
CA LYS A 264 22.13 -9.70 -13.03
C LYS A 264 23.33 -9.03 -12.35
N GLN A 265 24.55 -9.36 -12.77
CA GLN A 265 25.76 -8.70 -12.26
C GLN A 265 25.78 -7.21 -12.61
N ALA A 266 25.46 -6.85 -13.85
CA ALA A 266 25.41 -5.45 -14.27
C ALA A 266 24.35 -4.63 -13.50
N MET A 267 23.22 -5.23 -13.16
CA MET A 267 22.18 -4.61 -12.32
C MET A 267 22.66 -4.41 -10.88
N TRP A 268 23.42 -5.37 -10.33
CA TRP A 268 24.06 -5.21 -9.03
C TRP A 268 25.08 -4.07 -9.05
N ASP A 269 25.98 -4.04 -10.03
CA ASP A 269 27.04 -3.05 -10.11
C ASP A 269 26.49 -1.62 -10.32
N ALA A 270 25.45 -1.47 -11.15
CA ALA A 270 24.87 -0.17 -11.48
C ALA A 270 23.90 0.37 -10.41
N PHE A 271 23.06 -0.50 -9.83
CA PHE A 271 21.95 -0.08 -8.97
C PHE A 271 22.05 -0.60 -7.54
N ASN A 272 23.01 -1.46 -7.22
CA ASN A 272 23.12 -2.16 -5.93
C ASN A 272 21.79 -2.86 -5.56
N VAL A 273 21.24 -3.62 -6.50
CA VAL A 273 19.99 -4.38 -6.36
C VAL A 273 20.13 -5.79 -6.91
N ARG A 274 19.49 -6.75 -6.24
CA ARG A 274 19.35 -8.13 -6.72
C ARG A 274 17.99 -8.27 -7.41
N VAL A 275 17.99 -8.76 -8.65
CA VAL A 275 16.80 -8.84 -9.51
C VAL A 275 16.52 -10.30 -9.85
N LEU A 276 15.26 -10.71 -9.74
CA LEU A 276 14.76 -12.05 -10.08
C LEU A 276 15.53 -13.19 -9.39
N GLU A 277 15.91 -12.98 -8.12
CA GLU A 277 16.46 -14.03 -7.26
C GLU A 277 15.36 -14.57 -6.34
N PRO A 278 15.13 -15.89 -6.26
CA PRO A 278 14.21 -16.47 -5.29
C PRO A 278 14.71 -16.17 -3.87
N ARG A 279 13.82 -15.75 -2.98
CA ARG A 279 14.17 -15.51 -1.58
C ARG A 279 14.43 -16.82 -0.84
N GLN A 280 15.33 -16.78 0.14
CA GLN A 280 15.51 -17.89 1.08
C GLN A 280 14.18 -18.20 1.78
N GLY A 281 13.71 -19.44 1.67
CA GLY A 281 12.40 -19.88 2.17
C GLY A 281 11.35 -20.19 1.08
N GLY A 282 11.67 -20.00 -0.20
CA GLY A 282 10.86 -20.50 -1.32
C GLY A 282 9.61 -19.68 -1.67
N ALA A 283 9.34 -18.57 -0.97
CA ALA A 283 8.22 -17.68 -1.24
C ALA A 283 8.71 -16.28 -1.65
N GLY A 284 8.44 -15.91 -2.91
CA GLY A 284 8.70 -14.58 -3.49
C GLY A 284 10.07 -14.43 -4.18
N SER A 285 10.18 -13.44 -5.07
CA SER A 285 11.45 -13.01 -5.68
C SER A 285 12.03 -11.78 -4.97
N SER A 286 13.29 -11.47 -5.27
CA SER A 286 13.97 -10.25 -4.81
C SER A 286 13.35 -8.98 -5.42
N ASP A 287 12.52 -9.12 -6.45
CA ASP A 287 11.84 -8.01 -7.12
C ASP A 287 10.71 -7.50 -6.22
N THR A 288 10.97 -6.39 -5.56
CA THR A 288 9.95 -5.67 -4.81
C THR A 288 9.55 -4.42 -5.56
N GLY A 289 8.40 -3.85 -5.21
CA GLY A 289 8.00 -2.54 -5.70
C GLY A 289 9.04 -1.44 -5.40
N ASN A 290 9.85 -1.60 -4.34
CA ASN A 290 10.96 -0.69 -4.04
C ASN A 290 12.11 -0.83 -5.04
N VAL A 291 12.51 -2.07 -5.37
CA VAL A 291 13.55 -2.34 -6.38
C VAL A 291 13.13 -1.77 -7.74
N ALA A 292 11.90 -2.05 -8.16
CA ALA A 292 11.37 -1.53 -9.42
C ALA A 292 11.36 0.00 -9.47
N ARG A 293 10.98 0.68 -8.38
CA ARG A 293 10.99 2.15 -8.31
C ARG A 293 12.40 2.72 -8.42
N LYS A 294 13.34 2.22 -7.62
CA LYS A 294 14.74 2.65 -7.61
C LYS A 294 15.39 2.52 -8.99
N VAL A 295 15.12 1.41 -9.68
CA VAL A 295 15.69 1.16 -11.00
C VAL A 295 15.08 2.06 -12.09
N LEU A 296 13.76 2.25 -12.07
CA LEU A 296 13.04 3.04 -13.08
C LEU A 296 13.24 4.56 -12.91
N GLU A 297 13.77 5.03 -11.78
CA GLU A 297 14.12 6.44 -11.53
C GLU A 297 15.26 6.95 -12.42
N ASN A 298 16.15 6.06 -12.88
CA ASN A 298 17.27 6.43 -13.77
C ASN A 298 17.19 5.67 -15.11
N PRO A 299 16.35 6.15 -16.06
CA PRO A 299 16.11 5.44 -17.32
C PRO A 299 17.35 5.33 -18.22
N GLU A 300 18.25 6.32 -18.18
CA GLU A 300 19.50 6.33 -18.96
C GLU A 300 20.44 5.20 -18.51
N LEU A 301 20.69 5.14 -17.20
CA LEU A 301 21.50 4.08 -16.62
C LEU A 301 20.85 2.71 -16.88
N LEU A 302 19.53 2.62 -16.75
CA LEU A 302 18.79 1.37 -16.99
C LEU A 302 18.94 0.89 -18.44
N ALA A 303 18.74 1.78 -19.41
CA ALA A 303 18.88 1.45 -20.82
C ALA A 303 20.30 0.96 -21.15
N LYS A 304 21.32 1.64 -20.60
CA LYS A 304 22.72 1.24 -20.74
C LYS A 304 23.00 -0.13 -20.13
N THR A 305 22.52 -0.37 -18.91
CA THR A 305 22.72 -1.64 -18.19
C THR A 305 22.03 -2.81 -18.90
N LEU A 306 20.84 -2.58 -19.47
CA LEU A 306 20.07 -3.61 -20.18
C LEU A 306 20.41 -3.70 -21.67
N TYR A 307 21.28 -2.84 -22.20
CA TYR A 307 21.59 -2.76 -23.64
C TYR A 307 20.31 -2.63 -24.48
N LEU A 308 19.42 -1.72 -24.08
CA LEU A 308 18.16 -1.43 -24.75
C LEU A 308 18.16 -0.01 -25.32
N ASN A 309 17.18 0.28 -26.18
CA ASN A 309 17.03 1.60 -26.79
C ASN A 309 16.67 2.63 -25.72
N GLU A 310 17.58 3.59 -25.49
CA GLU A 310 17.46 4.60 -24.44
C GLU A 310 16.18 5.42 -24.54
N GLU A 311 15.81 5.85 -25.74
CA GLU A 311 14.60 6.65 -25.96
C GLU A 311 13.35 5.87 -25.56
N ILE A 312 13.21 4.60 -25.98
CA ILE A 312 12.07 3.76 -25.59
C ILE A 312 11.99 3.62 -24.06
N ILE A 313 13.12 3.39 -23.39
CA ILE A 313 13.14 3.26 -21.91
C ILE A 313 12.76 4.57 -21.23
N LYS A 314 13.29 5.71 -21.68
CA LYS A 314 12.92 7.05 -21.17
C LYS A 314 11.42 7.28 -21.27
N ARG A 315 10.84 6.98 -22.44
CA ARG A 315 9.40 7.15 -22.69
C ARG A 315 8.54 6.24 -21.82
N ILE A 316 8.91 4.96 -21.68
CA ILE A 316 8.20 4.02 -20.80
C ILE A 316 8.25 4.51 -19.34
N CYS A 317 9.42 4.94 -18.85
CA CYS A 317 9.56 5.48 -17.50
C CYS A 317 8.72 6.74 -17.29
N TYR A 318 8.68 7.65 -18.28
CA TYR A 318 7.82 8.83 -18.23
C TYR A 318 6.34 8.46 -18.11
N VAL A 319 5.85 7.52 -18.94
CA VAL A 319 4.45 7.05 -18.86
C VAL A 319 4.14 6.45 -17.49
N LEU A 320 5.04 5.63 -16.94
CA LEU A 320 4.88 5.08 -15.61
C LEU A 320 4.91 6.17 -14.52
N ASN A 321 5.67 7.25 -14.68
CA ASN A 321 5.65 8.39 -13.76
C ASN A 321 4.29 9.08 -13.76
N GLN A 322 3.72 9.34 -14.94
CA GLN A 322 2.40 9.96 -15.07
C GLN A 322 1.29 9.09 -14.46
N ILE A 323 1.31 7.77 -14.73
CA ILE A 323 0.35 6.82 -14.14
C ILE A 323 0.44 6.78 -12.60
N ARG A 324 1.64 6.99 -12.04
CA ARG A 324 1.88 6.99 -10.59
C ARG A 324 1.65 8.35 -9.94
N SER A 325 1.49 9.40 -10.72
CA SER A 325 1.28 10.75 -10.22
C SER A 325 0.02 10.82 -9.35
N LEU A 326 0.13 11.59 -8.27
CA LEU A 326 -1.03 11.94 -7.44
C LEU A 326 -1.85 13.06 -8.06
N GLU A 327 -1.28 13.77 -9.02
CA GLU A 327 -1.89 14.89 -9.71
C GLU A 327 -2.45 14.45 -11.06
N PRO A 328 -3.53 15.09 -11.55
CA PRO A 328 -4.06 14.82 -12.87
C PRO A 328 -3.01 15.17 -13.94
N VAL A 329 -3.11 14.50 -15.08
CA VAL A 329 -2.34 14.86 -16.27
C VAL A 329 -3.01 16.08 -16.89
N ASP A 330 -2.24 17.14 -17.14
CA ASP A 330 -2.76 18.42 -17.65
C ASP A 330 -3.45 18.26 -19.02
N ASP A 331 -2.79 17.59 -19.97
CA ASP A 331 -3.32 17.28 -21.29
C ASP A 331 -3.34 15.75 -21.52
N LEU A 332 -4.53 15.16 -21.36
CA LEU A 332 -4.75 13.73 -21.56
C LEU A 332 -4.62 13.31 -23.04
N ASP A 333 -4.90 14.20 -24.00
CA ASP A 333 -4.81 13.90 -25.43
C ASP A 333 -3.36 13.90 -25.91
N GLU A 334 -2.55 14.84 -25.43
CA GLU A 334 -1.11 14.84 -25.64
C GLU A 334 -0.46 13.60 -25.03
N PHE A 335 -0.83 13.26 -23.79
CA PHE A 335 -0.35 12.06 -23.11
C PHE A 335 -0.70 10.77 -23.87
N ASP A 336 -1.93 10.64 -24.37
CA ASP A 336 -2.36 9.48 -25.17
C ASP A 336 -1.60 9.39 -26.50
N ARG A 337 -1.36 10.52 -27.16
CA ARG A 337 -0.52 10.57 -28.36
C ARG A 337 0.90 10.09 -28.05
N TYR A 338 1.48 10.56 -26.93
CA TYR A 338 2.79 10.13 -26.47
C TYR A 338 2.85 8.63 -26.17
N CYS A 339 1.83 8.06 -25.54
CA CYS A 339 1.71 6.64 -25.24
C CYS A 339 1.63 5.79 -26.52
N LYS A 340 0.78 6.20 -27.49
CA LYS A 340 0.62 5.53 -28.79
C LYS A 340 1.88 5.60 -29.64
N GLU A 341 2.57 6.74 -29.64
CA GLU A 341 3.89 6.89 -30.28
C GLU A 341 4.89 5.89 -29.69
N THR A 342 4.97 5.84 -28.36
CA THR A 342 5.87 4.92 -27.63
C THR A 342 5.54 3.46 -27.93
N TYR A 343 4.25 3.12 -28.00
CA TYR A 343 3.79 1.78 -28.38
C TYR A 343 4.25 1.40 -29.79
N ARG A 344 4.13 2.32 -30.76
CA ARG A 344 4.61 2.10 -32.13
C ARG A 344 6.12 1.92 -32.18
N MET A 345 6.87 2.79 -31.49
CA MET A 345 8.33 2.66 -31.41
C MET A 345 8.74 1.30 -30.85
N PHE A 346 8.10 0.86 -29.76
CA PHE A 346 8.36 -0.44 -29.16
C PHE A 346 8.11 -1.59 -30.15
N LEU A 347 6.97 -1.59 -30.84
CA LEU A 347 6.63 -2.64 -31.81
C LEU A 347 7.56 -2.64 -33.04
N THR A 348 8.01 -1.47 -33.48
CA THR A 348 8.94 -1.38 -34.62
C THR A 348 10.34 -1.85 -34.25
N THR A 349 10.86 -1.45 -33.08
CA THR A 349 12.21 -1.81 -32.62
C THR A 349 12.29 -3.26 -32.12
N TYR A 350 11.24 -3.74 -31.48
CA TYR A 350 11.18 -5.07 -30.84
C TYR A 350 10.05 -5.92 -31.41
N SER A 351 9.91 -5.94 -32.74
CA SER A 351 8.82 -6.65 -33.45
C SER A 351 8.75 -8.16 -33.16
N TRP A 352 9.88 -8.76 -32.82
CA TRP A 352 10.00 -10.16 -32.42
C TRP A 352 9.54 -10.43 -30.97
N PHE A 353 9.36 -9.39 -30.15
CA PHE A 353 9.01 -9.53 -28.74
C PHE A 353 7.53 -9.25 -28.48
N LYS A 354 6.83 -10.21 -27.89
CA LYS A 354 5.43 -10.03 -27.50
C LYS A 354 5.31 -9.05 -26.34
N ILE A 355 4.63 -7.92 -26.58
CA ILE A 355 4.37 -6.93 -25.52
C ILE A 355 3.54 -7.54 -24.38
N PRO A 356 3.99 -7.45 -23.13
CA PRO A 356 3.23 -7.97 -22.00
C PRO A 356 1.97 -7.16 -21.73
N VAL A 357 0.93 -7.83 -21.24
CA VAL A 357 -0.40 -7.24 -21.01
C VAL A 357 -0.33 -5.98 -20.13
N THR A 358 0.56 -5.96 -19.14
CA THR A 358 0.74 -4.79 -18.26
C THR A 358 1.25 -3.57 -19.03
N LEU A 359 2.29 -3.74 -19.86
CA LEU A 359 2.85 -2.65 -20.65
C LEU A 359 1.88 -2.21 -21.74
N HIS A 360 1.17 -3.15 -22.36
CA HIS A 360 0.09 -2.85 -23.30
C HIS A 360 -1.02 -2.01 -22.64
N ARG A 361 -1.50 -2.39 -21.45
CA ARG A 361 -2.50 -1.59 -20.72
C ARG A 361 -2.00 -0.19 -20.40
N ALA A 362 -0.74 -0.05 -19.99
CA ALA A 362 -0.13 1.24 -19.70
C ALA A 362 -0.02 2.13 -20.95
N LEU A 363 0.30 1.58 -22.12
CA LEU A 363 0.51 2.36 -23.34
C LEU A 363 -0.75 2.53 -24.21
N ALA A 364 -1.72 1.61 -24.15
CA ALA A 364 -2.90 1.62 -25.01
C ALA A 364 -4.20 2.01 -24.29
N HIS A 365 -4.27 1.84 -22.97
CA HIS A 365 -5.51 2.01 -22.20
C HIS A 365 -5.40 3.00 -21.04
N ALA A 366 -4.22 3.57 -20.76
CA ALA A 366 -4.05 4.50 -19.65
C ALA A 366 -5.01 5.70 -19.71
N LYS A 367 -5.20 6.30 -20.89
CA LYS A 367 -6.17 7.39 -21.09
C LYS A 367 -7.58 6.98 -20.65
N HIS A 368 -8.10 5.87 -21.18
CA HIS A 368 -9.44 5.38 -20.83
C HIS A 368 -9.60 5.17 -19.32
N TYR A 369 -8.56 4.66 -18.63
CA TYR A 369 -8.59 4.53 -17.17
C TYR A 369 -8.58 5.89 -16.47
N MET A 370 -7.78 6.84 -16.93
CA MET A 370 -7.69 8.18 -16.34
C MET A 370 -8.98 8.99 -16.53
N GLU A 371 -9.69 8.83 -17.65
CA GLU A 371 -10.97 9.49 -17.91
C GLU A 371 -12.12 8.89 -17.08
N ALA A 372 -12.10 7.59 -16.85
CA ALA A 372 -13.18 6.90 -16.13
C ALA A 372 -13.12 7.08 -14.60
N LEU A 373 -12.00 7.55 -14.07
CA LEU A 373 -11.78 7.65 -12.62
C LEU A 373 -12.05 9.08 -12.11
N PRO A 374 -12.68 9.23 -10.93
CA PRO A 374 -12.97 10.54 -10.37
C PRO A 374 -11.72 11.26 -9.82
N LEU A 375 -10.60 10.55 -9.67
CA LEU A 375 -9.34 11.05 -9.17
C LEU A 375 -8.17 10.41 -9.96
N PRO A 376 -6.97 11.03 -9.96
CA PRO A 376 -5.80 10.51 -10.65
C PRO A 376 -5.49 9.06 -10.28
N LEU A 377 -5.05 8.28 -11.28
CA LEU A 377 -4.81 6.84 -11.14
C LEU A 377 -3.81 6.50 -10.02
N GLY A 378 -2.83 7.36 -9.75
CA GLY A 378 -1.92 7.21 -8.63
C GLY A 378 -2.61 7.30 -7.26
N ARG A 379 -3.58 8.22 -7.08
CA ARG A 379 -4.40 8.30 -5.85
C ARG A 379 -5.31 7.09 -5.68
N MET A 380 -5.73 6.49 -6.79
CA MET A 380 -6.64 5.34 -6.78
C MET A 380 -5.96 4.01 -6.37
N LYS A 381 -4.64 4.00 -6.20
CA LYS A 381 -3.87 2.81 -5.82
C LYS A 381 -3.62 2.72 -4.32
N LEU A 382 -3.97 1.58 -3.72
CA LEU A 382 -3.50 1.20 -2.38
C LEU A 382 -2.04 0.71 -2.48
N LEU A 383 -1.08 1.57 -2.16
CA LEU A 383 0.35 1.21 -2.13
C LEU A 383 0.77 0.52 -0.83
N HIS A 384 0.04 0.78 0.23
CA HIS A 384 0.33 0.29 1.55
C HIS A 384 -0.86 -0.49 2.08
N THR A 385 -0.59 -1.65 2.66
CA THR A 385 -1.60 -2.48 3.32
C THR A 385 -1.30 -2.58 4.81
N PRO A 386 -2.32 -2.78 5.65
CA PRO A 386 -2.13 -2.96 7.09
C PRO A 386 -1.15 -4.08 7.43
N ALA A 387 -0.94 -5.04 6.52
CA ALA A 387 0.03 -6.12 6.65
C ALA A 387 1.44 -5.65 7.06
N MET A 388 1.90 -4.49 6.56
CA MET A 388 3.21 -3.93 6.91
C MET A 388 3.33 -3.55 8.39
N ILE A 389 2.23 -3.07 8.99
CA ILE A 389 2.19 -2.72 10.42
C ILE A 389 1.86 -3.96 11.26
N LEU A 390 1.05 -4.88 10.73
CA LEU A 390 0.58 -6.06 11.45
C LEU A 390 1.73 -6.94 11.95
N LYS A 391 2.82 -7.09 11.20
CA LYS A 391 4.00 -7.83 11.67
C LYS A 391 4.58 -7.23 12.95
N ASN A 392 4.81 -5.91 12.95
CA ASN A 392 5.32 -5.19 14.14
C ASN A 392 4.32 -5.23 15.30
N VAL A 393 3.02 -5.08 15.01
CA VAL A 393 1.96 -5.14 16.02
C VAL A 393 1.84 -6.53 16.63
N GLN A 394 1.96 -7.59 15.83
CA GLN A 394 2.00 -8.98 16.29
C GLN A 394 3.23 -9.20 17.16
N GLU A 395 4.43 -8.79 16.76
CA GLU A 395 5.66 -8.97 17.56
C GLU A 395 5.64 -8.17 18.87
N ILE A 396 5.15 -6.92 18.85
CA ILE A 396 5.11 -6.05 20.04
C ILE A 396 4.01 -6.48 21.02
N ASN A 397 2.86 -6.95 20.53
CA ASN A 397 1.72 -7.33 21.38
C ASN A 397 1.62 -8.83 21.68
N SER A 398 2.39 -9.70 21.02
CA SER A 398 2.42 -11.15 21.32
C SER A 398 3.03 -11.47 22.69
N ASN A 399 3.75 -10.53 23.31
CA ASN A 399 4.15 -10.58 24.72
C ASN A 399 3.00 -10.27 25.71
N ARG A 400 1.74 -10.44 25.30
CA ARG A 400 0.54 -10.28 26.14
C ARG A 400 -0.10 -11.59 26.61
N MET A 401 0.52 -12.74 26.36
CA MET A 401 0.12 -13.99 27.01
C MET A 401 0.96 -14.25 28.26
#